data_AF-A0A5R8ZTJ1-F1
#
_entry.id   AF-A0A5R8ZTJ1-F1
#
_cell.length_a   1.000
_cell.length_b   1.000
_cell.length_c   1.000
_cell.angle_alpha   90.00
_cell.angle_beta   90.00
_cell.angle_gamma   90.00
#
_symmetry.space_group_name_H-M   'P 1'
#
loop_
_entity.id
_entity.type
_entity.pdbx_description
1 polymer ?
#
loop_
_entity_poly.entity_id
_entity_poly.type
_entity_poly.pdbx_seq_one_letter_code
_entity_poly.pdbx_strand_id
1 'polypeptide(L)'
;MFSNAILRPTALAVAISLGLSGCASIDKGLGASNGATACAIGGLAGAVLLGGLAAAAGKNVGAGAAAGAAVGCGLTYLYQQRVKRLQAIAKEEGMDIQVTELQAAQPAGAAQPSAAPAVVGIEAQVQDSSMFDVGSAQITVDGQRQLRKIAQALAEGRNDPKNAGKKILVVGHTDATGSAEFNQRLSEQRARAVGGILAEVGIPASDIYYQGAGASRPLADNTSETGRAKNRRVEMTEVENQQLLVERVRSERNNPKYLAHGTASSTAAKPAAKPARAPTKPAPLPVPAVQPEETVETSAALPDGISLPGKGSIDFGGSLVLSTTSALAQGIKPKASTFSLISPAYAAVPASSCIGDMPRSEGAVKNLATGAPLAEPDTTDYLPGMNGRPWGKVVNGHVALVGPVSILRENALVVAQPEMQFIANYKAGGKKQSAKFPGIANAYEGEDKVLYRVFAADPATSPVTCMDIVFDKRSGAATGGEIYYPKQGQAYVANFQPIRK
;
A
#
# COMPACT_ATOMS: atom_id res chain seq x y z
N MET A 1 -28.39 58.36 14.52
CA MET A 1 -28.45 58.36 13.04
C MET A 1 -28.53 56.91 12.58
N PHE A 2 -29.60 56.55 11.87
CA PHE A 2 -29.96 55.19 11.44
C PHE A 2 -29.63 54.96 9.96
N SER A 3 -29.34 53.68 9.64
CA SER A 3 -29.63 52.89 8.41
C SER A 3 -28.77 52.97 7.13
N ASN A 4 -28.03 51.88 6.89
CA ASN A 4 -28.12 50.82 5.85
C ASN A 4 -28.50 51.04 4.36
N ALA A 5 -27.79 50.23 3.54
CA ALA A 5 -28.09 49.65 2.21
C ALA A 5 -27.96 50.60 0.99
N ILE A 6 -27.40 50.22 -0.17
CA ILE A 6 -27.81 49.12 -1.07
C ILE A 6 -26.61 48.75 -1.98
N LEU A 7 -26.06 47.54 -1.85
CA LEU A 7 -25.28 46.88 -2.92
C LEU A 7 -26.09 45.67 -3.40
N ARG A 8 -26.27 45.60 -4.72
CA ARG A 8 -27.39 44.98 -5.41
C ARG A 8 -27.36 43.43 -5.40
N PRO A 9 -28.50 42.76 -5.20
CA PRO A 9 -28.67 41.29 -5.34
C PRO A 9 -28.59 40.77 -6.80
N THR A 10 -28.28 41.63 -7.78
CA THR A 10 -28.25 41.27 -9.20
C THR A 10 -27.01 40.48 -9.61
N ALA A 11 -25.88 40.61 -8.90
CA ALA A 11 -24.66 39.82 -9.21
C ALA A 11 -24.81 38.34 -8.82
N LEU A 12 -25.59 38.04 -7.77
CA LEU A 12 -25.85 36.67 -7.33
C LEU A 12 -26.85 35.96 -8.27
N ALA A 13 -27.83 36.69 -8.80
CA ALA A 13 -28.79 36.14 -9.76
C ALA A 13 -28.17 35.82 -11.13
N VAL A 14 -27.14 36.56 -11.56
CA VAL A 14 -26.39 36.28 -12.80
C VAL A 14 -25.46 35.06 -12.64
N ALA A 15 -24.87 34.85 -11.46
CA ALA A 15 -24.08 33.66 -11.16
C ALA A 15 -24.94 32.37 -11.08
N ILE A 16 -26.17 32.48 -10.55
CA ILE A 16 -27.10 31.35 -10.47
C ILE A 16 -27.68 30.98 -11.86
N SER A 17 -27.92 31.97 -12.72
CA SER A 17 -28.43 31.71 -14.08
C SER A 17 -27.36 31.16 -15.04
N LEU A 18 -26.09 31.56 -14.88
CA LEU A 18 -24.96 30.98 -15.63
C LEU A 18 -24.64 29.54 -15.20
N GLY A 19 -24.91 29.18 -13.94
CA GLY A 19 -24.75 27.80 -13.44
C GLY A 19 -25.75 26.81 -14.03
N LEU A 20 -26.96 27.26 -14.38
CA LEU A 20 -28.00 26.42 -14.98
C LEU A 20 -27.92 26.38 -16.52
N SER A 21 -27.45 27.45 -17.18
CA SER A 21 -27.29 27.47 -18.64
C SER A 21 -26.03 26.74 -19.14
N GLY A 22 -25.05 26.53 -18.27
CA GLY A 22 -23.83 25.76 -18.59
C GLY A 22 -24.11 24.29 -18.90
N CYS A 23 -25.11 23.69 -18.26
CA CYS A 23 -25.49 22.29 -18.51
C CYS A 23 -26.18 22.11 -19.88
N ALA A 24 -27.04 23.07 -20.27
CA ALA A 24 -27.84 22.95 -21.49
C ALA A 24 -27.06 23.15 -22.80
N SER A 25 -25.92 23.86 -22.77
CA SER A 25 -25.09 24.10 -23.96
C SER A 25 -24.08 22.98 -24.23
N ILE A 26 -23.77 22.16 -23.22
CA ILE A 26 -22.85 21.01 -23.35
C ILE A 26 -23.59 19.75 -23.82
N ASP A 27 -24.89 19.64 -23.47
CA ASP A 27 -25.78 18.54 -23.89
C ASP A 27 -25.91 18.39 -25.41
N LYS A 28 -25.72 19.48 -26.18
CA LYS A 28 -25.75 19.44 -27.67
C LYS A 28 -24.42 19.04 -28.31
N GLY A 29 -23.31 19.00 -27.56
CA GLY A 29 -21.98 18.68 -28.07
C GLY A 29 -21.48 17.26 -27.74
N LEU A 30 -22.07 16.59 -26.75
CA LEU A 30 -21.64 15.27 -26.27
C LEU A 30 -22.86 14.35 -26.15
N GLY A 31 -23.10 13.54 -27.19
CA GLY A 31 -24.27 12.68 -27.29
C GLY A 31 -24.35 11.55 -26.25
N ALA A 32 -25.61 11.26 -25.88
CA ALA A 32 -26.17 10.06 -25.24
C ALA A 32 -25.64 9.60 -23.86
N SER A 33 -26.51 9.81 -22.86
CA SER A 33 -26.76 9.13 -21.56
C SER A 33 -25.62 8.73 -20.60
N ASN A 34 -24.35 8.71 -20.99
CA ASN A 34 -23.19 8.59 -20.08
C ASN A 34 -22.37 9.90 -20.01
N GLY A 35 -22.43 10.73 -21.06
CA GLY A 35 -21.68 11.99 -21.13
C GLY A 35 -22.14 13.05 -20.12
N ALA A 36 -23.44 13.13 -19.83
CA ALA A 36 -24.00 14.09 -18.88
C ALA A 36 -23.54 13.80 -17.44
N THR A 37 -23.54 12.54 -17.01
CA THR A 37 -23.06 12.13 -15.68
C THR A 37 -21.54 12.30 -15.55
N ALA A 38 -20.78 11.91 -16.58
CA ALA A 38 -19.33 12.11 -16.63
C ALA A 38 -18.95 13.61 -16.61
N CYS A 39 -19.75 14.46 -17.25
CA CYS A 39 -19.49 15.90 -17.25
C CYS A 39 -19.97 16.60 -15.97
N ALA A 40 -21.02 16.10 -15.30
CA ALA A 40 -21.37 16.60 -13.97
C ALA A 40 -20.26 16.33 -12.94
N ILE A 41 -19.67 15.12 -12.98
CA ILE A 41 -18.55 14.73 -12.09
C ILE A 41 -17.25 15.46 -12.48
N GLY A 42 -16.89 15.43 -13.76
CA GLY A 42 -15.68 16.07 -14.27
C GLY A 42 -15.71 17.60 -14.22
N GLY A 43 -16.89 18.21 -14.38
CA GLY A 43 -17.09 19.67 -14.28
C GLY A 43 -16.66 20.24 -12.94
N LEU A 44 -16.87 19.50 -11.86
CA LEU A 44 -16.45 19.92 -10.52
C LEU A 44 -14.95 19.65 -10.30
N ALA A 45 -14.46 18.55 -10.88
CA ALA A 45 -13.07 18.12 -10.80
C ALA A 45 -12.06 19.14 -11.33
N GLY A 46 -12.26 19.57 -12.56
CA GLY A 46 -11.32 20.50 -13.18
C GLY A 46 -11.47 21.93 -12.64
N ALA A 47 -12.64 22.30 -12.09
CA ALA A 47 -12.80 23.56 -11.36
C ALA A 47 -11.97 23.59 -10.07
N VAL A 48 -11.80 22.46 -9.37
CA VAL A 48 -10.92 22.36 -8.19
C VAL A 48 -9.44 22.36 -8.59
N LEU A 49 -9.05 21.52 -9.57
CA LEU A 49 -7.65 21.37 -9.98
C LEU A 49 -7.09 22.64 -10.61
N LEU A 50 -7.83 23.26 -11.54
CA LEU A 50 -7.38 24.45 -12.27
C LEU A 50 -7.88 25.77 -11.65
N GLY A 51 -9.03 25.78 -10.99
CA GLY A 51 -9.50 26.96 -10.25
C GLY A 51 -8.68 27.23 -8.99
N GLY A 52 -8.20 26.19 -8.30
CA GLY A 52 -7.25 26.32 -7.19
C GLY A 52 -5.90 26.89 -7.65
N LEU A 53 -5.39 26.45 -8.80
CA LEU A 53 -4.18 27.01 -9.44
C LEU A 53 -4.38 28.47 -9.90
N ALA A 54 -5.56 28.83 -10.44
CA ALA A 54 -5.87 30.20 -10.81
C ALA A 54 -6.02 31.13 -9.59
N ALA A 55 -6.57 30.62 -8.48
CA ALA A 55 -6.64 31.32 -7.20
C ALA A 55 -5.24 31.52 -6.58
N ALA A 56 -4.38 30.50 -6.64
CA ALA A 56 -2.98 30.60 -6.21
C ALA A 56 -2.16 31.58 -7.09
N ALA A 57 -2.56 31.77 -8.35
CA ALA A 57 -1.94 32.70 -9.29
C ALA A 57 -2.57 34.11 -9.31
N GLY A 58 -3.50 34.42 -8.41
CA GLY A 58 -4.12 35.76 -8.28
C GLY A 58 -4.99 36.21 -9.47
N LYS A 59 -5.50 35.27 -10.27
CA LYS A 59 -6.34 35.56 -11.45
C LYS A 59 -7.84 35.48 -11.14
N ASN A 60 -8.67 36.05 -12.03
CA ASN A 60 -10.14 36.05 -11.91
C ASN A 60 -10.71 34.63 -11.76
N VAL A 61 -11.16 34.31 -10.53
CA VAL A 61 -11.66 32.99 -10.11
C VAL A 61 -12.82 32.49 -10.98
N GLY A 62 -13.68 33.39 -11.48
CA GLY A 62 -14.84 33.03 -12.31
C GLY A 62 -14.49 32.45 -13.69
N ALA A 63 -13.47 32.99 -14.36
CA ALA A 63 -13.01 32.44 -15.64
C ALA A 63 -12.22 31.12 -15.46
N GLY A 64 -11.47 31.02 -14.36
CA GLY A 64 -10.71 29.80 -14.00
C GLY A 64 -11.62 28.62 -13.65
N ALA A 65 -12.74 28.86 -12.97
CA ALA A 65 -13.69 27.82 -12.59
C ALA A 65 -14.42 27.21 -13.82
N ALA A 66 -14.86 28.03 -14.78
CA ALA A 66 -15.55 27.56 -15.97
C ALA A 66 -14.61 26.80 -16.94
N ALA A 67 -13.39 27.31 -17.15
CA ALA A 67 -12.37 26.61 -17.94
C ALA A 67 -11.95 25.30 -17.26
N GLY A 68 -11.81 25.31 -15.94
CA GLY A 68 -11.58 24.12 -15.14
C GLY A 68 -12.65 23.05 -15.36
N ALA A 69 -13.92 23.43 -15.29
CA ALA A 69 -15.02 22.48 -15.45
C ALA A 69 -15.01 21.74 -16.80
N ALA A 70 -14.83 22.45 -17.90
CA ALA A 70 -14.78 21.83 -19.22
C ALA A 70 -13.59 20.84 -19.36
N VAL A 71 -12.42 21.18 -18.79
CA VAL A 71 -11.25 20.30 -18.79
C VAL A 71 -11.54 19.03 -17.99
N GLY A 72 -12.11 19.15 -16.79
CA GLY A 72 -12.40 17.98 -15.98
C GLY A 72 -13.45 17.04 -16.60
N CYS A 73 -14.49 17.56 -17.29
CA CYS A 73 -15.41 16.72 -18.09
C CYS A 73 -14.66 15.89 -19.14
N GLY A 74 -13.76 16.52 -19.89
CA GLY A 74 -12.97 15.87 -20.95
C GLY A 74 -12.04 14.79 -20.38
N LEU A 75 -11.37 15.07 -19.26
CA LEU A 75 -10.50 14.11 -18.58
C LEU A 75 -11.27 12.90 -18.05
N THR A 76 -12.41 13.11 -17.38
CA THR A 76 -13.25 12.02 -16.91
C THR A 76 -13.76 11.16 -18.07
N TYR A 77 -14.22 11.77 -19.16
CA TYR A 77 -14.65 11.04 -20.35
C TYR A 77 -13.51 10.19 -20.95
N LEU A 78 -12.32 10.76 -21.07
CA LEU A 78 -11.12 10.05 -21.56
C LEU A 78 -10.81 8.82 -20.70
N TYR A 79 -10.78 8.98 -19.38
CA TYR A 79 -10.49 7.88 -18.47
C TYR A 79 -11.57 6.80 -18.52
N GLN A 80 -12.85 7.16 -18.62
CA GLN A 80 -13.93 6.18 -18.78
C GLN A 80 -13.82 5.38 -20.09
N GLN A 81 -13.43 6.02 -21.20
CA GLN A 81 -13.17 5.32 -22.46
C GLN A 81 -12.01 4.33 -22.29
N ARG A 82 -10.93 4.74 -21.63
CA ARG A 82 -9.78 3.88 -21.34
C ARG A 82 -10.16 2.69 -20.46
N VAL A 83 -10.91 2.92 -19.38
CA VAL A 83 -11.43 1.86 -18.51
C VAL A 83 -12.23 0.84 -19.34
N LYS A 84 -13.15 1.31 -20.18
CA LYS A 84 -13.94 0.44 -21.07
C LYS A 84 -13.05 -0.35 -22.03
N ARG A 85 -12.04 0.30 -22.62
CA ARG A 85 -11.12 -0.36 -23.55
C ARG A 85 -10.27 -1.42 -22.86
N LEU A 86 -9.75 -1.15 -21.67
CA LEU A 86 -8.99 -2.09 -20.86
C LEU A 86 -9.86 -3.28 -20.43
N GLN A 87 -11.10 -3.05 -20.03
CA GLN A 87 -12.06 -4.12 -19.72
C GLN A 87 -12.41 -4.97 -20.94
N ALA A 88 -12.50 -4.36 -22.12
CA ALA A 88 -12.69 -5.11 -23.37
C ALA A 88 -11.47 -5.99 -23.67
N ILE A 89 -10.26 -5.45 -23.55
CA ILE A 89 -9.01 -6.20 -23.72
C ILE A 89 -8.92 -7.36 -22.71
N ALA A 90 -9.31 -7.15 -21.46
CA ALA A 90 -9.35 -8.19 -20.44
C ALA A 90 -10.24 -9.37 -20.86
N LYS A 91 -11.43 -9.08 -21.41
CA LYS A 91 -12.35 -10.10 -21.94
C LYS A 91 -11.83 -10.79 -23.20
N GLU A 92 -11.25 -10.02 -24.13
CA GLU A 92 -10.71 -10.53 -25.39
C GLU A 92 -9.55 -11.52 -25.16
N GLU A 93 -8.66 -11.21 -24.23
CA GLU A 93 -7.43 -11.98 -23.98
C GLU A 93 -7.56 -12.96 -22.78
N GLY A 94 -8.74 -13.04 -22.16
CA GLY A 94 -8.96 -13.89 -20.99
C GLY A 94 -8.09 -13.51 -19.78
N MET A 95 -7.79 -12.22 -19.63
CA MET A 95 -6.93 -11.70 -18.56
C MET A 95 -7.73 -11.23 -17.34
N ASP A 96 -7.14 -11.34 -16.15
CA ASP A 96 -7.62 -10.63 -14.97
C ASP A 96 -6.96 -9.25 -14.91
N ILE A 97 -7.71 -8.23 -15.35
CA ILE A 97 -7.34 -6.82 -15.23
C ILE A 97 -8.34 -6.13 -14.31
N GLN A 98 -7.84 -5.60 -13.21
CA GLN A 98 -8.61 -4.75 -12.30
C GLN A 98 -8.27 -3.30 -12.60
N VAL A 99 -9.27 -2.53 -13.06
CA VAL A 99 -9.09 -1.11 -13.38
C VAL A 99 -9.79 -0.27 -12.33
N THR A 100 -9.04 0.63 -11.70
CA THR A 100 -9.54 1.55 -10.67
C THR A 100 -9.33 2.99 -11.11
N GLU A 101 -10.36 3.83 -10.98
CA GLU A 101 -10.25 5.27 -11.19
C GLU A 101 -9.62 5.94 -9.95
N LEU A 102 -8.69 6.86 -10.19
CA LEU A 102 -7.98 7.58 -9.15
C LEU A 102 -8.65 8.94 -8.93
N GLN A 103 -8.99 9.25 -7.67
CA GLN A 103 -9.88 10.35 -7.33
C GLN A 103 -9.24 11.41 -6.44
N ALA A 104 -9.18 12.66 -6.90
CA ALA A 104 -8.69 13.81 -6.14
C ALA A 104 -9.47 14.02 -4.84
N ALA A 105 -8.79 13.97 -3.68
CA ALA A 105 -9.37 14.40 -2.42
C ALA A 105 -9.81 15.86 -2.51
N GLN A 106 -10.99 16.11 -1.96
CA GLN A 106 -11.49 17.45 -1.75
C GLN A 106 -10.73 18.10 -0.59
N PRO A 107 -10.31 19.37 -0.71
CA PRO A 107 -9.70 20.07 0.41
C PRO A 107 -10.66 20.14 1.60
N ALA A 108 -10.17 19.74 2.78
CA ALA A 108 -10.91 19.85 4.03
C ALA A 108 -11.29 21.33 4.29
N GLY A 109 -12.59 21.62 4.35
CA GLY A 109 -13.11 22.98 4.58
C GLY A 109 -13.85 23.61 3.40
N ALA A 110 -14.01 22.91 2.27
CA ALA A 110 -14.93 23.36 1.22
C ALA A 110 -16.38 23.36 1.75
N ALA A 111 -17.02 24.52 1.76
CA ALA A 111 -18.31 24.77 2.41
C ALA A 111 -19.54 24.08 1.76
N GLN A 112 -19.36 23.14 0.83
CA GLN A 112 -20.47 22.41 0.20
C GLN A 112 -20.23 20.89 0.14
N PRO A 113 -21.07 20.06 0.79
CA PRO A 113 -20.93 18.60 0.85
C PRO A 113 -21.27 17.80 -0.43
N SER A 114 -21.38 18.41 -1.61
CA SER A 114 -22.08 17.77 -2.75
C SER A 114 -21.26 17.55 -4.02
N ALA A 115 -19.97 17.90 -4.06
CA ALA A 115 -19.18 17.68 -5.28
C ALA A 115 -18.65 16.24 -5.32
N ALA A 116 -18.98 15.49 -6.38
CA ALA A 116 -18.41 14.17 -6.63
C ALA A 116 -16.88 14.26 -6.78
N PRO A 117 -16.12 13.24 -6.34
CA PRO A 117 -14.67 13.26 -6.38
C PRO A 117 -14.12 13.27 -7.81
N ALA A 118 -13.02 13.97 -7.98
CA ALA A 118 -12.43 14.33 -9.27
C ALA A 118 -11.55 13.23 -9.86
N VAL A 119 -11.87 12.64 -11.02
CA VAL A 119 -11.01 11.61 -11.62
C VAL A 119 -9.73 12.23 -12.20
N VAL A 120 -8.57 11.87 -11.63
CA VAL A 120 -7.23 12.42 -11.95
C VAL A 120 -6.27 11.38 -12.54
N GLY A 121 -6.74 10.16 -12.72
CA GLY A 121 -5.94 9.06 -13.23
C GLY A 121 -6.70 7.74 -13.24
N ILE A 122 -6.03 6.71 -13.74
CA ILE A 122 -6.49 5.32 -13.68
C ILE A 122 -5.33 4.43 -13.29
N GLU A 123 -5.64 3.33 -12.62
CA GLU A 123 -4.71 2.23 -12.37
C GLU A 123 -5.24 0.96 -12.98
N ALA A 124 -4.46 0.31 -13.84
CA ALA A 124 -4.70 -1.02 -14.33
C ALA A 124 -3.77 -2.00 -13.61
N GLN A 125 -4.33 -2.88 -12.79
CA GLN A 125 -3.61 -3.97 -12.14
C GLN A 125 -3.79 -5.24 -12.97
N VAL A 126 -2.70 -5.83 -13.43
CA VAL A 126 -2.71 -7.00 -14.31
C VAL A 126 -1.91 -8.12 -13.68
N GLN A 127 -2.51 -9.31 -13.57
CA GLN A 127 -1.77 -10.48 -13.11
C GLN A 127 -0.65 -10.85 -14.09
N ASP A 128 0.49 -11.26 -13.57
CA ASP A 128 1.71 -11.43 -14.37
C ASP A 128 1.89 -12.84 -14.99
N SER A 129 0.99 -13.78 -14.66
CA SER A 129 1.16 -15.22 -14.89
C SER A 129 1.18 -15.62 -16.36
N SER A 130 0.54 -14.84 -17.24
CA SER A 130 0.63 -15.01 -18.70
C SER A 130 1.75 -14.18 -19.33
N MET A 131 2.31 -13.22 -18.59
CA MET A 131 3.25 -12.21 -19.12
C MET A 131 4.71 -12.61 -18.95
N PHE A 132 5.04 -13.34 -17.88
CA PHE A 132 6.43 -13.69 -17.54
C PHE A 132 6.53 -15.14 -17.11
N ASP A 133 7.65 -15.77 -17.47
CA ASP A 133 8.02 -17.06 -16.89
C ASP A 133 8.39 -16.91 -15.40
N VAL A 134 8.30 -18.02 -14.66
CA VAL A 134 8.66 -18.08 -13.23
C VAL A 134 10.10 -17.62 -13.03
N GLY A 135 10.30 -16.66 -12.13
CA GLY A 135 11.62 -16.11 -11.81
C GLY A 135 12.26 -15.28 -12.92
N SER A 136 11.55 -15.01 -14.03
CA SER A 136 12.08 -14.30 -15.19
C SER A 136 11.43 -12.93 -15.36
N ALA A 137 12.19 -11.98 -15.92
CA ALA A 137 11.69 -10.70 -16.42
C ALA A 137 11.51 -10.70 -17.94
N GLN A 138 11.75 -11.84 -18.61
CA GLN A 138 11.52 -11.99 -20.03
C GLN A 138 10.03 -12.11 -20.31
N ILE A 139 9.53 -11.23 -21.17
CA ILE A 139 8.12 -11.19 -21.54
C ILE A 139 7.85 -12.30 -22.55
N THR A 140 6.83 -13.12 -22.28
CA THR A 140 6.39 -14.20 -23.18
C THR A 140 5.79 -13.64 -24.47
N VAL A 141 5.58 -14.48 -25.49
CA VAL A 141 4.92 -14.06 -26.74
C VAL A 141 3.49 -13.58 -26.48
N ASP A 142 2.76 -14.27 -25.61
CA ASP A 142 1.41 -13.87 -25.19
C ASP A 142 1.44 -12.56 -24.41
N GLY A 143 2.39 -12.42 -23.47
CA GLY A 143 2.63 -11.20 -22.73
C GLY A 143 2.91 -10.00 -23.64
N GLN A 144 3.73 -10.19 -24.68
CA GLN A 144 4.00 -9.16 -25.68
C GLN A 144 2.72 -8.70 -26.39
N ARG A 145 1.87 -9.63 -26.84
CA ARG A 145 0.58 -9.30 -27.48
C ARG A 145 -0.35 -8.57 -26.52
N GLN A 146 -0.52 -9.10 -25.32
CA GLN A 146 -1.42 -8.57 -24.28
C GLN A 146 -0.99 -7.16 -23.84
N LEU A 147 0.30 -6.98 -23.53
CA LEU A 147 0.86 -5.69 -23.11
C LEU A 147 0.80 -4.67 -24.24
N ARG A 148 1.02 -5.03 -25.52
CA ARG A 148 0.85 -4.10 -26.64
C ARG A 148 -0.59 -3.59 -26.76
N LYS A 149 -1.61 -4.45 -26.57
CA LYS A 149 -3.02 -4.02 -26.56
C LYS A 149 -3.30 -3.04 -25.43
N ILE A 150 -2.83 -3.32 -24.22
CA ILE A 150 -2.97 -2.43 -23.06
C ILE A 150 -2.25 -1.10 -23.33
N ALA A 151 -1.03 -1.17 -23.85
CA ALA A 151 -0.21 -0.01 -24.18
C ALA A 151 -0.88 0.88 -25.23
N GLN A 152 -1.50 0.29 -26.26
CA GLN A 152 -2.29 1.02 -27.26
C GLN A 152 -3.48 1.75 -26.64
N ALA A 153 -4.20 1.10 -25.71
CA ALA A 153 -5.31 1.73 -24.99
C ALA A 153 -4.85 2.93 -24.14
N LEU A 154 -3.64 2.86 -23.56
CA LEU A 154 -3.04 3.96 -22.79
C LEU A 154 -2.43 5.07 -23.69
N ALA A 155 -2.02 4.72 -24.91
CA ALA A 155 -1.52 5.66 -25.91
C ALA A 155 -2.64 6.44 -26.60
N GLU A 156 -3.85 5.87 -26.67
CA GLU A 156 -4.99 6.47 -27.36
C GLU A 156 -5.31 7.88 -26.83
N GLY A 157 -5.39 8.85 -27.74
CA GLY A 157 -5.66 10.25 -27.40
C GLY A 157 -4.50 11.02 -26.77
N ARG A 158 -3.33 10.41 -26.49
CA ARG A 158 -2.15 11.14 -25.93
C ARG A 158 -1.56 12.18 -26.88
N ASN A 159 -1.77 12.03 -28.19
CA ASN A 159 -1.30 12.98 -29.20
C ASN A 159 -2.10 14.30 -29.21
N ASP A 160 -3.25 14.36 -28.52
CA ASP A 160 -3.98 15.63 -28.33
C ASP A 160 -3.17 16.52 -27.36
N PRO A 161 -2.85 17.78 -27.73
CA PRO A 161 -2.18 18.73 -26.84
C PRO A 161 -2.85 18.90 -25.47
N LYS A 162 -4.16 18.67 -25.37
CA LYS A 162 -4.92 18.72 -24.10
C LYS A 162 -4.56 17.58 -23.14
N ASN A 163 -3.96 16.51 -23.67
CA ASN A 163 -3.54 15.32 -22.95
C ASN A 163 -2.01 15.27 -22.76
N ALA A 164 -1.30 16.35 -23.11
CA ALA A 164 0.14 16.45 -22.91
C ALA A 164 0.50 16.51 -21.42
N GLY A 165 1.66 15.93 -21.05
CA GLY A 165 2.19 15.98 -19.69
C GLY A 165 1.79 14.81 -18.77
N LYS A 166 0.87 13.94 -19.22
CA LYS A 166 0.45 12.74 -18.47
C LYS A 166 1.61 11.78 -18.22
N LYS A 167 1.69 11.27 -17.01
CA LYS A 167 2.73 10.31 -16.60
C LYS A 167 2.14 8.93 -16.40
N ILE A 168 2.93 7.89 -16.71
CA ILE A 168 2.60 6.50 -16.41
C ILE A 168 3.64 5.96 -15.46
N LEU A 169 3.20 5.38 -14.35
CA LEU A 169 4.01 4.58 -13.45
C LEU A 169 3.72 3.10 -13.68
N VAL A 170 4.78 2.33 -13.91
CA VAL A 170 4.72 0.87 -13.95
C VAL A 170 5.33 0.31 -12.67
N VAL A 171 4.55 -0.37 -11.85
CA VAL A 171 5.04 -1.02 -10.63
C VAL A 171 4.98 -2.53 -10.80
N GLY A 172 6.14 -3.18 -10.69
CA GLY A 172 6.22 -4.63 -10.64
C GLY A 172 6.09 -5.11 -9.20
N HIS A 173 5.41 -6.25 -9.02
CA HIS A 173 5.25 -6.91 -7.73
C HIS A 173 5.60 -8.40 -7.85
N THR A 174 6.01 -8.99 -6.74
CA THR A 174 6.22 -10.43 -6.60
C THR A 174 5.36 -10.98 -5.47
N ASP A 175 5.23 -12.31 -5.39
CA ASP A 175 4.89 -12.93 -4.11
C ASP A 175 6.08 -12.91 -3.14
N ALA A 176 5.86 -13.38 -1.92
CA ALA A 176 6.88 -13.37 -0.87
C ALA A 176 7.87 -14.56 -0.91
N THR A 177 7.91 -15.34 -2.00
CA THR A 177 8.85 -16.45 -2.13
C THR A 177 10.25 -15.92 -2.46
N GLY A 178 11.27 -16.39 -1.73
CA GLY A 178 12.66 -15.95 -1.93
C GLY A 178 13.05 -14.72 -1.09
N SER A 179 14.25 -14.19 -1.31
CA SER A 179 14.75 -13.05 -0.53
C SER A 179 14.13 -11.73 -0.98
N ALA A 180 14.04 -10.75 -0.08
CA ALA A 180 13.51 -9.43 -0.39
C ALA A 180 14.31 -8.73 -1.51
N GLU A 181 15.63 -8.91 -1.54
CA GLU A 181 16.53 -8.33 -2.56
C GLU A 181 16.35 -8.98 -3.93
N PHE A 182 16.13 -10.30 -3.97
CA PHE A 182 15.82 -10.99 -5.23
C PHE A 182 14.50 -10.48 -5.80
N ASN A 183 13.46 -10.43 -4.97
CA ASN A 183 12.13 -9.99 -5.35
C ASN A 183 12.09 -8.53 -5.79
N GLN A 184 12.81 -7.64 -5.09
CA GLN A 184 12.96 -6.24 -5.49
C GLN A 184 13.58 -6.12 -6.89
N ARG A 185 14.68 -6.84 -7.17
CA ARG A 185 15.35 -6.78 -8.48
C ARG A 185 14.48 -7.35 -9.59
N LEU A 186 13.84 -8.50 -9.37
CA LEU A 186 12.98 -9.15 -10.35
C LEU A 186 11.79 -8.26 -10.72
N SER A 187 11.09 -7.73 -9.72
CA SER A 187 9.96 -6.82 -9.95
C SER A 187 10.36 -5.55 -10.69
N GLU A 188 11.53 -4.96 -10.39
CA GLU A 188 12.02 -3.78 -11.11
C GLU A 188 12.31 -4.09 -12.58
N GLN A 189 12.94 -5.23 -12.87
CA GLN A 189 13.21 -5.66 -14.24
C GLN A 189 11.93 -5.87 -15.05
N ARG A 190 10.92 -6.51 -14.44
CA ARG A 190 9.59 -6.70 -15.05
C ARG A 190 8.90 -5.37 -15.34
N ALA A 191 8.92 -4.45 -14.37
CA ALA A 191 8.34 -3.12 -14.53
C ALA A 191 9.02 -2.34 -15.66
N ARG A 192 10.36 -2.42 -15.75
CA ARG A 192 11.14 -1.79 -16.82
C ARG A 192 10.82 -2.38 -18.19
N ALA A 193 10.67 -3.71 -18.29
CA ALA A 193 10.34 -4.39 -19.53
C ALA A 193 8.96 -3.97 -20.06
N VAL A 194 7.96 -3.90 -19.17
CA VAL A 194 6.62 -3.38 -19.49
C VAL A 194 6.69 -1.92 -19.93
N GLY A 195 7.47 -1.09 -19.22
CA GLY A 195 7.73 0.30 -19.63
C GLY A 195 8.34 0.40 -21.03
N GLY A 196 9.23 -0.54 -21.40
CA GLY A 196 9.77 -0.64 -22.76
C GLY A 196 8.69 -0.84 -23.82
N ILE A 197 7.71 -1.73 -23.58
CA ILE A 197 6.58 -1.94 -24.50
C ILE A 197 5.72 -0.68 -24.62
N LEU A 198 5.46 0.03 -23.51
CA LEU A 198 4.75 1.32 -23.55
C LEU A 198 5.49 2.33 -24.45
N ALA A 199 6.81 2.38 -24.38
CA ALA A 199 7.61 3.25 -25.22
C ALA A 199 7.57 2.85 -26.70
N GLU A 200 7.63 1.55 -27.00
CA GLU A 200 7.57 1.03 -28.37
C GLU A 200 6.24 1.33 -29.09
N VAL A 201 5.13 1.44 -28.36
CA VAL A 201 3.83 1.83 -28.95
C VAL A 201 3.66 3.34 -29.09
N GLY A 202 4.68 4.13 -28.77
CA GLY A 202 4.72 5.58 -29.02
C GLY A 202 4.46 6.46 -27.80
N ILE A 203 4.38 5.90 -26.59
CA ILE A 203 4.34 6.73 -25.37
C ILE A 203 5.75 7.26 -25.10
N PRO A 204 5.98 8.57 -24.94
CA PRO A 204 7.32 9.09 -24.71
C PRO A 204 7.96 8.45 -23.47
N ALA A 205 9.20 7.94 -23.60
CA ALA A 205 9.92 7.33 -22.47
C ALA A 205 10.14 8.31 -21.31
N SER A 206 10.13 9.62 -21.56
CA SER A 206 10.17 10.68 -20.54
C SER A 206 8.88 10.79 -19.72
N ASP A 207 7.76 10.25 -20.22
CA ASP A 207 6.48 10.18 -19.52
C ASP A 207 6.28 8.86 -18.77
N ILE A 208 7.16 7.89 -18.97
CA ILE A 208 7.08 6.56 -18.35
C ILE A 208 8.06 6.49 -17.18
N TYR A 209 7.55 6.02 -16.05
CA TYR A 209 8.29 5.74 -14.84
C TYR A 209 8.10 4.28 -14.45
N TYR A 210 9.07 3.69 -13.77
CA TYR A 210 9.00 2.31 -13.32
C TYR A 210 9.53 2.14 -11.89
N GLN A 211 9.00 1.15 -11.16
CA GLN A 211 9.41 0.80 -9.80
C GLN A 211 9.30 -0.72 -9.59
N GLY A 212 10.26 -1.30 -8.88
CA GLY A 212 10.10 -2.65 -8.31
C GLY A 212 9.66 -2.57 -6.85
N ALA A 213 8.45 -3.04 -6.53
CA ALA A 213 7.96 -3.13 -5.16
C ALA A 213 8.33 -4.45 -4.48
N GLY A 214 8.85 -5.44 -5.22
CA GLY A 214 9.07 -6.79 -4.70
C GLY A 214 7.80 -7.35 -4.05
N ALA A 215 7.95 -7.95 -2.87
CA ALA A 215 6.84 -8.49 -2.09
C ALA A 215 6.22 -7.49 -1.09
N SER A 216 6.66 -6.23 -1.10
CA SER A 216 6.33 -5.25 -0.04
C SER A 216 4.89 -4.75 -0.02
N ARG A 217 4.14 -4.99 -1.10
CA ARG A 217 2.77 -4.49 -1.32
C ARG A 217 1.79 -5.63 -1.62
N PRO A 218 1.58 -6.58 -0.68
CA PRO A 218 0.71 -7.73 -0.90
C PRO A 218 -0.77 -7.32 -0.94
N LEU A 219 -1.52 -7.89 -1.88
CA LEU A 219 -2.98 -7.74 -2.00
C LEU A 219 -3.75 -8.98 -1.54
N ALA A 220 -3.04 -10.07 -1.29
CA ALA A 220 -3.60 -11.31 -0.79
C ALA A 220 -2.57 -12.05 0.06
N ASP A 221 -3.06 -13.07 0.77
CA ASP A 221 -2.22 -13.91 1.60
C ASP A 221 -1.16 -14.69 0.79
N ASN A 222 0.06 -14.81 1.32
CA ASN A 222 1.17 -15.50 0.66
C ASN A 222 1.23 -17.00 0.94
N THR A 223 0.35 -17.55 1.79
CA THR A 223 0.37 -18.99 2.13
C THR A 223 -0.29 -19.86 1.05
N SER A 224 -1.25 -19.32 0.31
CA SER A 224 -1.95 -20.03 -0.77
C SER A 224 -1.41 -19.68 -2.16
N GLU A 225 -1.47 -20.62 -3.11
CA GLU A 225 -1.06 -20.35 -4.51
C GLU A 225 -1.95 -19.26 -5.14
N THR A 226 -3.26 -19.31 -4.90
CA THR A 226 -4.20 -18.30 -5.39
C THR A 226 -3.88 -16.91 -4.86
N GLY A 227 -3.47 -16.79 -3.59
CA GLY A 227 -3.07 -15.51 -3.00
C GLY A 227 -1.72 -15.03 -3.54
N ARG A 228 -0.74 -15.92 -3.69
CA ARG A 228 0.54 -15.58 -4.36
C ARG A 228 0.32 -15.12 -5.80
N ALA A 229 -0.56 -15.76 -6.55
CA ALA A 229 -0.91 -15.35 -7.92
C ALA A 229 -1.46 -13.92 -7.98
N LYS A 230 -2.27 -13.49 -6.99
CA LYS A 230 -2.74 -12.09 -6.90
C LYS A 230 -1.62 -11.10 -6.56
N ASN A 231 -0.62 -11.53 -5.78
CA ASN A 231 0.52 -10.69 -5.43
C ASN A 231 1.47 -10.48 -6.61
N ARG A 232 1.63 -11.50 -7.46
CA ARG A 232 2.39 -11.45 -8.71
C ARG A 232 1.63 -10.69 -9.79
N ARG A 233 1.88 -9.39 -9.88
CA ARG A 233 1.15 -8.46 -10.76
C ARG A 233 2.02 -7.32 -11.23
N VAL A 234 1.56 -6.65 -12.27
CA VAL A 234 2.07 -5.35 -12.71
C VAL A 234 0.94 -4.32 -12.60
N GLU A 235 1.24 -3.19 -11.98
CA GLU A 235 0.32 -2.06 -11.88
C GLU A 235 0.78 -0.98 -12.87
N MET A 236 -0.13 -0.51 -13.71
CA MET A 236 0.09 0.60 -14.64
C MET A 236 -0.82 1.74 -14.23
N THR A 237 -0.24 2.74 -13.57
CA THR A 237 -0.95 3.92 -13.09
C THR A 237 -0.70 5.09 -14.02
N GLU A 238 -1.73 5.60 -14.68
CA GLU A 238 -1.66 6.86 -15.41
C GLU A 238 -2.25 8.00 -14.59
N VAL A 239 -1.54 9.12 -14.57
CA VAL A 239 -1.94 10.36 -13.89
C VAL A 239 -1.71 11.58 -14.77
N GLU A 240 -2.43 12.67 -14.48
CA GLU A 240 -2.43 13.86 -15.34
C GLU A 240 -1.06 14.54 -15.46
N ASN A 241 -0.25 14.51 -14.41
CA ASN A 241 1.03 15.21 -14.37
C ASN A 241 2.00 14.60 -13.35
N GLN A 242 3.22 15.14 -13.32
CA GLN A 242 4.28 14.64 -12.44
C GLN A 242 4.00 14.90 -10.93
N GLN A 243 3.23 15.93 -10.57
CA GLN A 243 2.88 16.19 -9.17
C GLN A 243 1.96 15.09 -8.63
N LEU A 244 0.91 14.75 -9.40
CA LEU A 244 0.04 13.61 -9.09
C LEU A 244 0.79 12.28 -9.04
N LEU A 245 1.82 12.12 -9.87
CA LEU A 245 2.69 10.95 -9.80
C LEU A 245 3.45 10.89 -8.47
N VAL A 246 4.07 12.00 -8.04
CA VAL A 246 4.76 12.08 -6.74
C VAL A 246 3.79 11.77 -5.61
N GLU A 247 2.57 12.32 -5.65
CA GLU A 247 1.55 12.05 -4.64
C GLU A 247 1.09 10.59 -4.65
N ARG A 248 0.88 9.99 -5.83
CA ARG A 248 0.55 8.57 -5.97
C ARG A 248 1.61 7.71 -5.30
N VAL A 249 2.88 7.92 -5.65
CA VAL A 249 4.02 7.19 -5.09
C VAL A 249 4.06 7.32 -3.57
N ARG A 250 3.88 8.54 -3.06
CA ARG A 250 3.86 8.81 -1.61
C ARG A 250 2.67 8.16 -0.91
N SER A 251 1.50 8.08 -1.54
CA SER A 251 0.27 7.47 -0.98
C SER A 251 0.35 5.94 -0.87
N GLU A 252 1.17 5.32 -1.72
CA GLU A 252 1.35 3.88 -1.76
C GLU A 252 2.51 3.40 -0.88
N ARG A 253 3.53 4.23 -0.69
CA ARG A 253 4.57 3.97 0.31
C ARG A 253 3.95 3.88 1.71
N ASN A 254 4.34 2.86 2.47
CA ASN A 254 3.93 2.70 3.87
C ASN A 254 2.41 2.68 4.10
N ASN A 255 1.65 2.29 3.07
CA ASN A 255 0.19 2.27 3.16
C ASN A 255 -0.27 1.13 4.09
N PRO A 256 -1.06 1.41 5.13
CA PRO A 256 -1.52 0.41 6.08
C PRO A 256 -2.41 -0.67 5.45
N LYS A 257 -2.96 -0.47 4.25
CA LYS A 257 -3.69 -1.52 3.52
C LYS A 257 -2.86 -2.79 3.31
N TYR A 258 -1.54 -2.63 3.25
CA TYR A 258 -0.63 -3.75 3.07
C TYR A 258 -0.29 -4.47 4.38
N LEU A 259 -0.80 -4.01 5.53
CA LEU A 259 -0.76 -4.75 6.80
C LEU A 259 -1.80 -5.88 6.86
N ALA A 260 -2.81 -5.80 5.98
CA ALA A 260 -3.86 -6.79 5.82
C ALA A 260 -3.32 -8.20 5.54
N HIS A 261 -2.22 -8.23 4.80
CA HIS A 261 -1.63 -9.42 4.26
C HIS A 261 -0.18 -9.44 4.68
N GLY A 262 0.16 -10.43 5.51
CA GLY A 262 1.53 -10.71 5.85
C GLY A 262 2.36 -11.06 4.62
N THR A 263 3.62 -10.64 4.61
CA THR A 263 4.61 -11.15 3.65
C THR A 263 5.31 -12.40 4.16
N ALA A 264 4.98 -12.90 5.37
CA ALA A 264 5.48 -14.18 5.80
C ALA A 264 4.85 -15.29 4.93
N SER A 265 5.65 -15.90 4.06
CA SER A 265 5.29 -17.18 3.46
C SER A 265 5.25 -18.19 4.60
N SER A 266 4.07 -18.56 5.09
CA SER A 266 4.01 -19.60 6.11
C SER A 266 4.70 -20.84 5.55
N THR A 267 5.70 -21.32 6.28
CA THR A 267 6.07 -22.73 6.20
C THR A 267 4.98 -23.46 6.97
N ALA A 268 3.74 -23.43 6.47
CA ALA A 268 2.74 -24.37 6.93
C ALA A 268 3.31 -25.75 6.65
N ALA A 269 3.61 -26.49 7.72
CA ALA A 269 3.97 -27.88 7.64
C ALA A 269 2.99 -28.55 6.69
N LYS A 270 3.54 -29.10 5.59
CA LYS A 270 2.81 -29.96 4.67
C LYS A 270 1.96 -30.92 5.52
N PRO A 271 0.63 -30.96 5.39
CA PRO A 271 -0.14 -32.03 5.99
C PRO A 271 0.51 -33.31 5.50
N ALA A 272 1.00 -34.14 6.44
CA ALA A 272 1.58 -35.42 6.09
C ALA A 272 0.59 -36.13 5.17
N ALA A 273 0.97 -36.30 3.91
CA ALA A 273 0.16 -37.01 2.95
C ALA A 273 -0.05 -38.40 3.55
N LYS A 274 -1.30 -38.72 3.93
CA LYS A 274 -1.67 -40.10 4.22
C LYS A 274 -1.21 -40.94 3.02
N PRO A 275 -0.44 -42.01 3.22
CA PRO A 275 -0.01 -42.84 2.10
C PRO A 275 -1.26 -43.34 1.38
N ALA A 276 -1.35 -43.03 0.08
CA ALA A 276 -2.41 -43.48 -0.79
C ALA A 276 -2.38 -45.02 -0.82
N ARG A 277 -3.39 -45.63 -0.20
CA ARG A 277 -3.62 -47.07 -0.26
C ARG A 277 -4.10 -47.41 -1.68
N ALA A 278 -3.38 -48.31 -2.35
CA ALA A 278 -3.74 -48.84 -3.66
C ALA A 278 -5.16 -49.45 -3.67
N PRO A 279 -5.88 -49.44 -4.81
CA PRO A 279 -7.23 -49.97 -4.86
C PRO A 279 -7.20 -51.48 -5.04
N THR A 280 -7.76 -52.23 -4.09
CA THR A 280 -8.14 -53.63 -4.28
C THR A 280 -9.63 -53.83 -4.00
N LYS A 281 -10.25 -54.53 -4.95
CA LYS A 281 -11.67 -54.87 -5.15
C LYS A 281 -12.34 -55.60 -3.96
N PRO A 282 -13.69 -55.57 -3.80
CA PRO A 282 -14.38 -55.95 -2.55
C PRO A 282 -14.97 -57.38 -2.55
N ALA A 283 -15.01 -58.02 -1.36
CA ALA A 283 -15.98 -59.07 -0.92
C ALA A 283 -15.78 -59.37 0.61
N PRO A 284 -16.66 -60.12 1.32
CA PRO A 284 -17.58 -59.59 2.33
C PRO A 284 -17.30 -60.02 3.79
N LEU A 285 -18.07 -59.43 4.71
CA LEU A 285 -18.07 -59.54 6.19
C LEU A 285 -18.02 -60.98 6.76
N PRO A 286 -17.51 -61.14 8.00
CA PRO A 286 -18.43 -61.26 9.14
C PRO A 286 -18.00 -60.50 10.43
N VAL A 287 -19.02 -60.14 11.22
CA VAL A 287 -19.05 -59.66 12.62
C VAL A 287 -19.12 -60.91 13.55
N PRO A 288 -18.93 -60.95 14.91
CA PRO A 288 -18.80 -59.91 15.96
C PRO A 288 -17.65 -60.08 16.99
N ALA A 289 -17.34 -59.03 17.75
CA ALA A 289 -17.26 -59.09 19.22
C ALA A 289 -17.22 -57.68 19.83
N VAL A 290 -18.13 -57.44 20.77
CA VAL A 290 -18.30 -56.24 21.59
C VAL A 290 -17.31 -56.28 22.76
N GLN A 291 -16.55 -55.20 23.00
CA GLN A 291 -15.91 -54.85 24.28
C GLN A 291 -15.80 -53.31 24.42
N PRO A 292 -15.72 -52.79 25.66
CA PRO A 292 -16.54 -51.67 26.16
C PRO A 292 -15.92 -50.27 26.01
N GLU A 293 -16.78 -49.27 26.22
CA GLU A 293 -16.51 -47.83 26.31
C GLU A 293 -15.23 -47.51 27.09
N GLU A 294 -14.23 -46.97 26.38
CA GLU A 294 -13.19 -46.15 26.98
C GLU A 294 -13.64 -44.68 26.94
N THR A 295 -13.72 -44.12 28.13
CA THR A 295 -13.88 -42.70 28.42
C THR A 295 -12.87 -41.86 27.65
N VAL A 296 -13.36 -41.01 26.74
CA VAL A 296 -12.55 -39.97 26.10
C VAL A 296 -12.31 -38.86 27.12
N GLU A 297 -11.21 -38.95 27.87
CA GLU A 297 -10.57 -37.77 28.45
C GLU A 297 -10.07 -36.90 27.30
N THR A 298 -10.86 -35.88 26.96
CA THR A 298 -10.41 -34.79 26.10
C THR A 298 -9.43 -33.92 26.89
N SER A 299 -8.18 -34.38 27.02
CA SER A 299 -7.07 -33.46 27.25
C SER A 299 -6.78 -32.80 25.90
N ALA A 300 -7.46 -31.68 25.64
CA ALA A 300 -7.12 -30.84 24.51
C ALA A 300 -5.69 -30.31 24.75
N ALA A 301 -4.71 -30.93 24.09
CA ALA A 301 -3.35 -30.41 24.03
C ALA A 301 -3.43 -28.93 23.64
N LEU A 302 -2.70 -28.09 24.39
CA LEU A 302 -2.56 -26.68 24.03
C LEU A 302 -2.09 -26.61 22.57
N PRO A 303 -2.71 -25.76 21.73
CA PRO A 303 -2.32 -25.65 20.34
C PRO A 303 -0.83 -25.29 20.24
N ASP A 304 -0.12 -25.92 19.30
CA ASP A 304 1.28 -25.65 19.04
C ASP A 304 1.45 -24.15 18.69
N GLY A 305 2.34 -23.47 19.42
CA GLY A 305 2.65 -22.05 19.19
C GLY A 305 3.42 -21.82 17.88
N ILE A 306 3.46 -20.57 17.43
CA ILE A 306 4.25 -20.18 16.25
C ILE A 306 5.73 -20.40 16.54
N SER A 307 6.49 -21.01 15.62
CA SER A 307 7.94 -21.17 15.77
C SER A 307 8.69 -19.95 15.26
N LEU A 308 9.69 -19.47 16.00
CA LEU A 308 10.57 -18.37 15.59
C LEU A 308 12.04 -18.82 15.51
N PRO A 309 12.81 -18.33 14.53
CA PRO A 309 14.26 -18.48 14.51
C PRO A 309 14.93 -17.70 15.66
N GLY A 310 16.07 -18.21 16.12
CA GLY A 310 16.93 -17.55 17.11
C GLY A 310 17.20 -18.39 18.37
N LYS A 311 18.11 -17.90 19.22
CA LYS A 311 18.60 -18.66 20.39
C LYS A 311 17.72 -18.55 21.63
N GLY A 312 16.81 -17.56 21.68
CA GLY A 312 15.92 -17.32 22.82
C GLY A 312 16.63 -17.08 24.14
N SER A 313 17.76 -16.37 24.09
CA SER A 313 18.66 -16.20 25.24
C SER A 313 18.16 -15.20 26.30
N ILE A 314 17.09 -14.45 26.03
CA ILE A 314 16.49 -13.50 26.96
C ILE A 314 14.99 -13.78 27.06
N ASP A 315 14.51 -13.98 28.28
CA ASP A 315 13.09 -14.13 28.56
C ASP A 315 12.47 -12.82 29.06
N PHE A 316 11.67 -12.18 28.22
CA PHE A 316 10.98 -10.94 28.56
C PHE A 316 9.68 -11.14 29.37
N GLY A 317 9.42 -12.35 29.88
CA GLY A 317 8.26 -12.63 30.76
C GLY A 317 6.92 -12.55 30.04
N GLY A 318 6.93 -12.85 28.73
CA GLY A 318 5.78 -12.78 27.84
C GLY A 318 4.90 -14.03 27.83
N SER A 319 3.92 -14.02 26.93
CA SER A 319 2.98 -15.12 26.70
C SER A 319 3.21 -15.78 25.34
N LEU A 320 2.83 -17.06 25.22
CA LEU A 320 2.94 -17.83 23.97
C LEU A 320 2.09 -17.20 22.87
N VAL A 321 2.63 -17.07 21.66
CA VAL A 321 1.91 -16.52 20.51
C VAL A 321 1.28 -17.64 19.69
N LEU A 322 -0.04 -17.60 19.60
CA LEU A 322 -0.86 -18.60 18.90
C LEU A 322 -1.32 -18.17 17.51
N SER A 323 -1.27 -16.87 17.20
CA SER A 323 -1.65 -16.33 15.90
C SER A 323 -0.82 -15.10 15.54
N THR A 324 -0.77 -14.76 14.26
CA THR A 324 -0.12 -13.56 13.77
C THR A 324 -0.98 -12.31 13.88
N THR A 325 -2.19 -12.38 14.47
CA THR A 325 -3.06 -11.20 14.60
C THR A 325 -2.51 -10.23 15.65
N SER A 326 -2.64 -8.92 15.40
CA SER A 326 -2.18 -7.89 16.33
C SER A 326 -3.29 -6.90 16.67
N ALA A 327 -3.70 -6.87 17.94
CA ALA A 327 -4.58 -5.83 18.44
C ALA A 327 -3.94 -4.44 18.33
N LEU A 328 -2.61 -4.36 18.53
CA LEU A 328 -1.84 -3.13 18.43
C LEU A 328 -1.91 -2.55 17.00
N ALA A 329 -1.70 -3.37 15.98
CA ALA A 329 -1.78 -2.95 14.59
C ALA A 329 -3.23 -2.70 14.12
N GLN A 330 -4.21 -3.46 14.63
CA GLN A 330 -5.64 -3.26 14.32
C GLN A 330 -6.17 -1.91 14.82
N GLY A 331 -5.57 -1.36 15.89
CA GLY A 331 -5.93 -0.04 16.41
C GLY A 331 -5.49 1.14 15.52
N ILE A 332 -4.79 0.88 14.42
CA ILE A 332 -4.30 1.91 13.52
C ILE A 332 -5.34 2.16 12.46
N LYS A 333 -6.07 3.26 12.63
CA LYS A 333 -7.04 3.70 11.65
C LYS A 333 -6.31 4.03 10.34
N PRO A 334 -6.66 3.38 9.21
CA PRO A 334 -6.11 3.74 7.92
C PRO A 334 -6.30 5.24 7.69
N LYS A 335 -5.27 5.90 7.18
CA LYS A 335 -5.35 7.32 6.84
C LYS A 335 -6.48 7.51 5.82
N ALA A 336 -7.63 8.01 6.29
CA ALA A 336 -8.62 8.56 5.39
C ALA A 336 -7.93 9.74 4.72
N SER A 337 -7.75 9.65 3.41
CA SER A 337 -7.02 10.62 2.61
C SER A 337 -7.73 11.97 2.60
N THR A 338 -7.56 12.77 3.64
CA THR A 338 -8.04 14.15 3.72
C THR A 338 -7.20 15.11 2.89
N PHE A 339 -6.03 14.65 2.39
CA PHE A 339 -5.10 15.39 1.53
C PHE A 339 -4.48 14.55 0.39
N SER A 340 -4.88 13.28 0.16
CA SER A 340 -4.37 12.52 -1.01
C SER A 340 -5.26 12.80 -2.20
N LEU A 341 -4.72 13.26 -3.33
CA LEU A 341 -5.47 13.36 -4.58
C LEU A 341 -5.95 11.99 -5.14
N ILE A 342 -5.88 10.90 -4.36
CA ILE A 342 -6.39 9.57 -4.71
C ILE A 342 -6.89 8.92 -3.40
N SER A 343 -8.21 8.76 -3.27
CA SER A 343 -8.85 8.12 -2.10
C SER A 343 -9.33 6.71 -2.40
N PRO A 344 -8.74 5.69 -1.76
CA PRO A 344 -9.38 4.39 -1.61
C PRO A 344 -10.18 4.33 -0.28
N ALA A 345 -11.41 3.81 -0.33
CA ALA A 345 -12.19 3.53 0.88
C ALA A 345 -11.68 2.23 1.53
N TYR A 346 -11.16 2.31 2.76
CA TYR A 346 -10.73 1.13 3.51
C TYR A 346 -11.60 0.95 4.76
N ALA A 347 -12.18 -0.23 4.92
CA ALA A 347 -12.68 -0.71 6.20
C ALA A 347 -11.50 -1.05 7.13
N ALA A 348 -11.73 -1.19 8.43
CA ALA A 348 -10.72 -1.71 9.36
C ALA A 348 -10.24 -3.08 8.86
N VAL A 349 -8.96 -3.18 8.48
CA VAL A 349 -8.40 -4.40 7.92
C VAL A 349 -7.74 -5.21 9.04
N PRO A 350 -7.93 -6.55 9.11
CA PRO A 350 -7.20 -7.39 10.06
C PRO A 350 -5.70 -7.17 9.86
N ALA A 351 -5.01 -6.63 10.87
CA ALA A 351 -3.58 -6.37 10.77
C ALA A 351 -2.78 -7.46 11.50
N SER A 352 -1.70 -7.92 10.86
CA SER A 352 -0.76 -8.85 11.47
C SER A 352 0.24 -8.13 12.38
N SER A 353 0.78 -8.85 13.37
CA SER A 353 1.98 -8.47 14.13
C SER A 353 3.23 -8.68 13.28
N CYS A 354 4.37 -8.20 13.79
CA CYS A 354 5.63 -8.30 13.06
C CYS A 354 6.07 -9.73 12.77
N ILE A 355 5.64 -10.73 13.54
CA ILE A 355 5.94 -12.14 13.26
C ILE A 355 5.18 -12.67 12.02
N GLY A 356 4.13 -12.00 11.59
CA GLY A 356 3.39 -12.31 10.36
C GLY A 356 3.81 -11.45 9.17
N ASP A 357 4.90 -10.70 9.27
CA ASP A 357 5.37 -9.75 8.24
C ASP A 357 6.87 -9.93 8.02
N MET A 358 7.43 -9.24 7.02
CA MET A 358 8.87 -9.26 6.75
C MET A 358 9.38 -7.84 6.50
N PRO A 359 10.71 -7.63 6.59
CA PRO A 359 11.34 -6.43 6.08
C PRO A 359 10.88 -6.13 4.65
N ARG A 360 10.46 -4.89 4.40
CA ARG A 360 9.99 -4.46 3.08
C ARG A 360 11.10 -3.68 2.39
N SER A 361 11.38 -4.09 1.16
CA SER A 361 12.36 -3.42 0.29
C SER A 361 11.65 -3.02 -1.00
N GLU A 362 11.56 -1.72 -1.24
CA GLU A 362 11.05 -1.13 -2.47
C GLU A 362 12.15 -0.35 -3.16
N GLY A 363 12.24 -0.46 -4.48
CA GLY A 363 13.16 0.34 -5.29
C GLY A 363 12.70 1.80 -5.41
N ALA A 364 13.62 2.69 -5.78
CA ALA A 364 13.26 4.03 -6.21
C ALA A 364 12.39 3.97 -7.47
N VAL A 365 11.46 4.93 -7.61
CA VAL A 365 10.74 5.17 -8.87
C VAL A 365 11.70 5.84 -9.83
N LYS A 366 11.88 5.31 -11.04
CA LYS A 366 12.86 5.80 -12.01
C LYS A 366 12.19 6.18 -13.32
N ASN A 367 12.66 7.24 -13.97
CA ASN A 367 12.22 7.60 -15.31
C ASN A 367 12.81 6.62 -16.34
N LEU A 368 12.01 6.18 -17.32
CA LEU A 368 12.45 5.19 -18.31
C LEU A 368 13.50 5.76 -19.27
N ALA A 369 13.38 7.03 -19.67
CA ALA A 369 14.33 7.65 -20.60
C ALA A 369 15.69 7.91 -19.97
N THR A 370 15.72 8.43 -18.73
CA THR A 370 16.96 8.88 -18.09
C THR A 370 17.54 7.90 -17.08
N GLY A 371 16.73 6.97 -16.56
CA GLY A 371 17.08 6.12 -15.41
C GLY A 371 17.19 6.88 -14.08
N ALA A 372 16.95 8.19 -14.08
CA ALA A 372 17.05 9.02 -12.89
C ALA A 372 15.86 8.75 -11.95
N PRO A 373 16.06 8.81 -10.62
CA PRO A 373 14.96 8.71 -9.68
C PRO A 373 13.97 9.86 -9.88
N LEU A 374 12.69 9.59 -9.63
CA LEU A 374 11.64 10.61 -9.58
C LEU A 374 12.05 11.67 -8.55
N ALA A 375 12.13 12.92 -8.99
CA ALA A 375 12.42 14.04 -8.10
C ALA A 375 11.26 14.22 -7.13
N GLU A 376 11.52 13.99 -5.86
CA GLU A 376 10.60 14.28 -4.77
C GLU A 376 11.17 15.48 -3.99
N PRO A 377 10.32 16.42 -3.54
CA PRO A 377 10.77 17.46 -2.62
C PRO A 377 11.47 16.85 -1.41
N ASP A 378 12.72 17.24 -1.16
CA ASP A 378 13.46 16.84 0.03
C ASP A 378 12.72 17.39 1.25
N THR A 379 12.24 16.49 2.10
CA THR A 379 11.64 16.86 3.37
C THR A 379 12.51 16.28 4.47
N THR A 380 13.05 17.15 5.31
CA THR A 380 13.78 16.77 6.52
C THR A 380 12.90 16.93 7.75
N ASP A 381 11.60 17.11 7.54
CA ASP A 381 10.64 17.30 8.60
C ASP A 381 10.25 15.93 9.17
N TYR A 382 10.83 15.59 10.32
CA TYR A 382 10.55 14.33 11.00
C TYR A 382 9.22 14.41 11.76
N LEU A 383 8.61 13.25 12.02
CA LEU A 383 7.55 13.17 13.00
C LEU A 383 8.05 13.70 14.36
N PRO A 384 7.21 14.45 15.10
CA PRO A 384 7.60 15.05 16.37
C PRO A 384 8.27 14.05 17.30
N GLY A 385 9.45 14.38 17.81
CA GLY A 385 10.18 13.53 18.77
C GLY A 385 10.80 12.24 18.20
N MET A 386 10.66 11.96 16.91
CA MET A 386 11.12 10.72 16.25
C MET A 386 12.40 10.92 15.45
N ASN A 387 13.29 11.84 15.87
CA ASN A 387 14.61 11.99 15.25
C ASN A 387 15.72 11.69 16.27
N GLY A 388 16.57 10.72 15.93
CA GLY A 388 17.92 10.55 16.45
C GLY A 388 18.10 9.97 17.86
N ARG A 389 17.04 9.81 18.66
CA ARG A 389 17.14 9.24 20.01
C ARG A 389 16.64 7.80 20.09
N PRO A 390 17.29 6.93 20.89
CA PRO A 390 16.79 5.60 21.13
C PRO A 390 15.55 5.63 22.04
N TRP A 391 14.71 4.62 21.85
CA TRP A 391 13.49 4.36 22.59
C TRP A 391 13.68 3.10 23.39
N GLY A 392 13.29 3.09 24.68
CA GLY A 392 13.50 1.87 25.47
C GLY A 392 12.65 1.74 26.72
N LYS A 393 12.61 0.50 27.20
CA LYS A 393 11.85 0.07 28.37
C LYS A 393 12.62 -1.02 29.11
N VAL A 394 12.43 -1.10 30.43
CA VAL A 394 12.80 -2.28 31.20
C VAL A 394 11.64 -3.27 31.13
N VAL A 395 11.88 -4.47 30.60
CA VAL A 395 10.90 -5.55 30.46
C VAL A 395 11.45 -6.78 31.16
N ASN A 396 10.73 -7.29 32.16
CA ASN A 396 11.13 -8.42 32.99
C ASN A 396 12.57 -8.33 33.54
N GLY A 397 13.02 -7.14 33.95
CA GLY A 397 14.37 -6.94 34.48
C GLY A 397 15.48 -6.80 33.42
N HIS A 398 15.14 -6.87 32.13
CA HIS A 398 16.04 -6.63 31.00
C HIS A 398 15.78 -5.24 30.39
N VAL A 399 16.80 -4.56 29.87
CA VAL A 399 16.59 -3.34 29.08
C VAL A 399 16.50 -3.71 27.61
N ALA A 400 15.47 -3.22 26.93
CA ALA A 400 15.36 -3.24 25.48
C ALA A 400 15.37 -1.79 24.97
N LEU A 401 16.20 -1.52 23.97
CA LEU A 401 16.38 -0.23 23.31
C LEU A 401 16.28 -0.42 21.79
N VAL A 402 15.73 0.57 21.11
CA VAL A 402 15.64 0.61 19.65
C VAL A 402 15.88 2.03 19.15
N GLY A 403 16.82 2.20 18.23
CA GLY A 403 17.04 3.49 17.60
C GLY A 403 18.32 3.55 16.74
N PRO A 404 18.50 4.64 15.98
CA PRO A 404 17.62 5.81 15.94
C PRO A 404 16.27 5.48 15.31
N VAL A 405 15.19 6.03 15.87
CA VAL A 405 13.93 6.14 15.12
C VAL A 405 14.07 7.42 14.29
N SER A 406 13.84 7.32 12.98
CA SER A 406 13.99 8.42 12.01
C SER A 406 12.91 8.29 10.94
N ILE A 407 11.74 8.87 11.21
CA ILE A 407 10.55 8.76 10.35
C ILE A 407 10.15 10.16 9.87
N LEU A 408 10.04 10.34 8.55
CA LEU A 408 9.57 11.60 7.97
C LEU A 408 8.08 11.83 8.26
N ARG A 409 7.70 13.09 8.44
CA ARG A 409 6.32 13.51 8.68
C ARG A 409 5.45 13.27 7.45
N GLU A 410 5.97 13.59 6.29
CA GLU A 410 5.35 13.26 5.02
C GLU A 410 5.58 11.77 4.76
N ASN A 411 4.51 10.97 4.59
CA ASN A 411 4.49 9.54 4.19
C ASN A 411 5.11 8.49 5.15
N ALA A 412 5.54 8.89 6.34
CA ALA A 412 6.17 8.00 7.32
C ALA A 412 7.40 7.24 6.79
N LEU A 413 8.18 7.80 5.86
CA LEU A 413 9.39 7.14 5.34
C LEU A 413 10.44 6.97 6.45
N VAL A 414 10.96 5.75 6.58
CA VAL A 414 12.11 5.44 7.41
C VAL A 414 13.38 5.85 6.66
N VAL A 415 14.10 6.85 7.17
CA VAL A 415 15.33 7.37 6.53
C VAL A 415 16.62 6.89 7.19
N ALA A 416 16.51 6.19 8.32
CA ALA A 416 17.64 5.51 8.96
C ALA A 416 17.17 4.20 9.59
N GLN A 417 17.92 3.12 9.32
CA GLN A 417 17.65 1.81 9.91
C GLN A 417 18.11 1.79 11.38
N PRO A 418 17.31 1.25 12.32
CA PRO A 418 17.63 1.27 13.74
C PRO A 418 18.61 0.15 14.12
N GLU A 419 19.24 0.29 15.28
CA GLU A 419 19.82 -0.81 16.04
C GLU A 419 18.89 -1.18 17.18
N MET A 420 18.76 -2.48 17.45
CA MET A 420 18.17 -2.99 18.68
C MET A 420 19.29 -3.29 19.68
N GLN A 421 19.15 -2.87 20.92
CA GLN A 421 20.13 -3.13 21.97
C GLN A 421 19.46 -3.75 23.20
N PHE A 422 20.04 -4.84 23.70
CA PHE A 422 19.52 -5.57 24.84
C PHE A 422 20.56 -5.64 25.95
N ILE A 423 20.13 -5.37 27.19
CA ILE A 423 20.94 -5.53 28.40
C ILE A 423 20.23 -6.52 29.30
N ALA A 424 20.80 -7.72 29.42
CA ALA A 424 20.22 -8.74 30.27
C ALA A 424 20.49 -8.46 31.76
N ASN A 425 19.55 -8.87 32.63
CA ASN A 425 19.70 -8.79 34.09
C ASN A 425 20.09 -7.39 34.59
N TYR A 426 19.48 -6.34 34.03
CA TYR A 426 19.88 -4.94 34.23
C TYR A 426 19.89 -4.52 35.71
N LYS A 427 19.01 -5.12 36.53
CA LYS A 427 18.90 -4.86 37.97
C LYS A 427 19.83 -5.72 38.84
N ALA A 428 20.50 -6.74 38.29
CA ALA A 428 21.45 -7.55 39.02
C ALA A 428 22.80 -6.80 39.12
N GLY A 429 23.43 -6.81 40.30
CA GLY A 429 24.66 -6.06 40.62
C GLY A 429 25.95 -6.53 39.93
N GLY A 430 25.88 -7.06 38.69
CA GLY A 430 27.01 -7.57 37.91
C GLY A 430 27.37 -6.74 36.68
N LYS A 431 28.38 -7.17 35.91
CA LYS A 431 28.76 -6.54 34.63
C LYS A 431 27.59 -6.63 33.64
N LYS A 432 27.05 -5.47 33.28
CA LYS A 432 25.99 -5.32 32.28
C LYS A 432 26.56 -5.63 30.90
N GLN A 433 26.23 -6.77 30.33
CA GLN A 433 26.54 -7.09 28.94
C GLN A 433 25.46 -6.47 28.05
N SER A 434 25.88 -5.58 27.16
CA SER A 434 25.00 -5.00 26.14
C SER A 434 25.42 -5.50 24.78
N ALA A 435 24.49 -6.05 24.01
CA ALA A 435 24.70 -6.41 22.62
C ALA A 435 23.78 -5.58 21.73
N LYS A 436 24.34 -5.13 20.60
CA LYS A 436 23.63 -4.40 19.55
C LYS A 436 23.39 -5.33 18.38
N PHE A 437 22.19 -5.24 17.81
CA PHE A 437 21.74 -6.06 16.70
C PHE A 437 21.19 -5.11 15.64
N PRO A 438 21.69 -5.15 14.39
CA PRO A 438 21.13 -4.36 13.31
C PRO A 438 19.65 -4.70 13.13
N GLY A 439 18.82 -3.67 13.00
CA GLY A 439 17.40 -3.78 12.74
C GLY A 439 17.05 -3.29 11.34
N ILE A 440 15.99 -3.86 10.76
CA ILE A 440 15.35 -3.32 9.56
C ILE A 440 13.96 -2.85 9.96
N ALA A 441 13.62 -1.62 9.63
CA ALA A 441 12.37 -1.00 10.04
C ALA A 441 11.42 -0.74 8.86
N ASN A 442 10.17 -1.16 9.05
CA ASN A 442 9.03 -0.71 8.26
C ASN A 442 8.25 0.31 9.08
N ALA A 443 7.64 1.29 8.41
CA ALA A 443 6.68 2.19 9.02
C ALA A 443 5.35 2.13 8.26
N TYR A 444 4.24 2.34 8.95
CA TYR A 444 2.92 2.37 8.33
C TYR A 444 2.13 3.58 8.85
N GLU A 445 1.71 4.45 7.94
CA GLU A 445 1.06 5.71 8.30
C GLU A 445 -0.46 5.53 8.47
N GLY A 446 -0.92 5.62 9.72
CA GLY A 446 -2.34 5.81 10.05
C GLY A 446 -2.76 7.28 10.06
N GLU A 447 -4.03 7.52 10.34
CA GLU A 447 -4.60 8.87 10.44
C GLU A 447 -3.89 9.69 11.52
N ASP A 448 -3.88 9.20 12.75
CA ASP A 448 -3.31 9.83 13.95
C ASP A 448 -2.09 9.08 14.51
N LYS A 449 -1.83 7.86 14.04
CA LYS A 449 -0.75 6.99 14.54
C LYS A 449 0.18 6.51 13.45
N VAL A 450 1.38 6.08 13.83
CA VAL A 450 2.32 5.36 12.96
C VAL A 450 2.70 4.04 13.63
N LEU A 451 2.55 2.93 12.90
CA LEU A 451 3.19 1.67 13.28
C LEU A 451 4.65 1.74 12.87
N TYR A 452 5.55 1.50 13.80
CA TYR A 452 6.97 1.30 13.53
C TYR A 452 7.35 -0.12 13.91
N ARG A 453 7.68 -0.91 12.90
CA ARG A 453 7.97 -2.34 13.01
C ARG A 453 9.44 -2.55 12.76
N VAL A 454 10.14 -3.14 13.71
CA VAL A 454 11.58 -3.40 13.62
C VAL A 454 11.82 -4.89 13.65
N PHE A 455 12.49 -5.40 12.62
CA PHE A 455 12.90 -6.79 12.50
C PHE A 455 14.39 -6.91 12.81
N ALA A 456 14.82 -8.02 13.40
CA ALA A 456 16.23 -8.38 13.39
C ALA A 456 16.71 -8.58 11.95
N ALA A 457 17.81 -7.91 11.58
CA ALA A 457 18.44 -8.13 10.27
C ALA A 457 18.95 -9.58 10.13
N ASP A 458 19.42 -10.16 11.23
CA ASP A 458 19.73 -11.59 11.35
C ASP A 458 18.97 -12.19 12.55
N PRO A 459 17.84 -12.85 12.31
CA PRO A 459 17.03 -13.40 13.38
C PRO A 459 17.66 -14.65 14.01
N ALA A 460 18.64 -15.30 13.39
CA ALA A 460 19.31 -16.46 13.97
C ALA A 460 20.23 -16.08 15.14
N THR A 461 20.76 -14.86 15.14
CA THR A 461 21.71 -14.37 16.15
C THR A 461 21.06 -13.42 17.17
N SER A 462 19.96 -12.76 16.82
CA SER A 462 19.25 -11.86 17.71
C SER A 462 18.45 -12.59 18.80
N PRO A 463 18.41 -12.09 20.06
CA PRO A 463 17.52 -12.61 21.09
C PRO A 463 16.04 -12.25 20.85
N VAL A 464 15.78 -11.31 19.96
CA VAL A 464 14.44 -10.77 19.63
C VAL A 464 14.27 -10.84 18.14
N THR A 465 13.17 -11.44 17.68
CA THR A 465 12.91 -11.58 16.24
C THR A 465 12.41 -10.25 15.67
N CYS A 466 11.47 -9.61 16.35
CA CYS A 466 10.93 -8.32 15.92
C CYS A 466 10.22 -7.57 17.05
N MET A 467 9.94 -6.29 16.81
CA MET A 467 9.29 -5.37 17.74
C MET A 467 8.26 -4.53 16.98
N ASP A 468 7.07 -4.37 17.55
CA ASP A 468 6.06 -3.42 17.07
C ASP A 468 5.96 -2.27 18.06
N ILE A 469 5.93 -1.04 17.54
CA ILE A 469 5.80 0.18 18.35
C ILE A 469 4.79 1.09 17.66
N VAL A 470 3.80 1.56 18.40
CA VAL A 470 2.84 2.52 17.87
C VAL A 470 3.12 3.88 18.46
N PHE A 471 3.34 4.85 17.59
CA PHE A 471 3.52 6.23 17.96
C PHE A 471 2.31 7.06 17.60
N ASP A 472 1.97 8.01 18.47
CA ASP A 472 1.04 9.08 18.16
C ASP A 472 1.74 10.17 17.36
N LYS A 473 1.16 10.59 16.23
CA LYS A 473 1.80 11.54 15.29
C LYS A 473 1.89 12.95 15.84
N ARG A 474 1.00 13.33 16.75
CA ARG A 474 0.90 14.72 17.28
C ARG A 474 1.87 14.91 18.44
N SER A 475 1.81 14.01 19.41
CA SER A 475 2.64 14.06 20.61
C SER A 475 4.04 13.46 20.40
N GLY A 476 4.20 12.58 19.40
CA GLY A 476 5.43 11.83 19.19
C GLY A 476 5.66 10.71 20.21
N ALA A 477 4.73 10.49 21.15
CA ALA A 477 4.86 9.51 22.21
C ALA A 477 4.52 8.10 21.71
N ALA A 478 5.18 7.08 22.26
CA ALA A 478 4.76 5.70 22.04
C ALA A 478 3.50 5.42 22.87
N THR A 479 2.42 5.05 22.20
CA THR A 479 1.12 4.70 22.81
C THR A 479 0.98 3.21 23.07
N GLY A 480 1.86 2.40 22.50
CA GLY A 480 1.91 0.96 22.72
C GLY A 480 3.13 0.33 22.06
N GLY A 481 3.38 -0.92 22.40
CA GLY A 481 4.37 -1.72 21.70
C GLY A 481 4.54 -3.12 22.28
N GLU A 482 5.11 -4.00 21.48
CA GLU A 482 5.22 -5.44 21.69
C GLU A 482 6.61 -5.90 21.26
N ILE A 483 7.20 -6.81 22.04
CA ILE A 483 8.49 -7.44 21.73
C ILE A 483 8.27 -8.94 21.51
N TYR A 484 8.68 -9.44 20.35
CA TYR A 484 8.52 -10.83 19.94
C TYR A 484 9.86 -11.54 19.94
N TYR A 485 9.93 -12.66 20.65
CA TYR A 485 11.18 -13.38 20.87
C TYR A 485 10.96 -14.89 20.91
N PRO A 486 11.94 -15.69 20.45
CA PRO A 486 11.89 -17.13 20.59
C PRO A 486 12.17 -17.54 22.05
N LYS A 487 11.48 -18.56 22.55
CA LYS A 487 11.80 -19.26 23.80
C LYS A 487 11.45 -20.73 23.61
N GLN A 488 12.44 -21.60 23.78
CA GLN A 488 12.30 -23.05 23.57
C GLN A 488 11.72 -23.40 22.17
N GLY A 489 12.11 -22.64 21.14
CA GLY A 489 11.66 -22.83 19.76
C GLY A 489 10.29 -22.24 19.43
N GLN A 490 9.57 -21.69 20.42
CA GLN A 490 8.24 -21.08 20.25
C GLN A 490 8.29 -19.56 20.39
N ALA A 491 7.33 -18.88 19.76
CA ALA A 491 7.15 -17.44 19.78
C ALA A 491 6.52 -16.98 21.10
N TYR A 492 7.15 -16.01 21.76
CA TYR A 492 6.58 -15.31 22.90
C TYR A 492 6.48 -13.81 22.62
N VAL A 493 5.47 -13.16 23.20
CA VAL A 493 5.25 -11.72 23.12
C VAL A 493 5.18 -11.10 24.51
N ALA A 494 5.86 -9.98 24.72
CA ALA A 494 5.78 -9.18 25.94
C ALA A 494 5.46 -7.71 25.63
N ASN A 495 4.86 -7.00 26.59
CA ASN A 495 4.55 -5.59 26.42
C ASN A 495 5.81 -4.70 26.45
N PHE A 496 6.05 -3.99 25.36
CA PHE A 496 7.14 -3.07 25.17
C PHE A 496 6.60 -1.70 24.72
N GLN A 497 6.02 -0.92 25.62
CA GLN A 497 5.72 0.50 25.36
C GLN A 497 6.95 1.35 25.73
N PRO A 498 7.84 1.71 24.79
CA PRO A 498 9.06 2.41 25.12
C PRO A 498 8.82 3.87 25.48
N ILE A 499 9.76 4.43 26.25
CA ILE A 499 9.88 5.88 26.41
C ILE A 499 11.15 6.35 25.72
N ARG A 500 11.10 7.58 25.20
CA ARG A 500 12.27 8.24 24.61
C ARG A 500 13.35 8.38 25.69
N LYS A 501 14.58 7.98 25.38
CA LYS A 501 15.73 8.06 26.28
C LYS A 501 16.57 9.31 26.07
#